data_AF-A0A376LPZ7-F1
#
_entry.id   AF-A0A376LPZ7-F1
#
_cell.length_a   1.000
_cell.length_b   1.000
_cell.length_c   1.000
_cell.angle_alpha   90.00
_cell.angle_beta   90.00
_cell.angle_gamma   90.00
#
_symmetry.space_group_name_H-M   'P 1'
#
loop_
_entity.id
_entity.type
_entity.pdbx_description
1 polymer ?
#
loop_
_entity_poly.entity_id
_entity_poly.type
_entity_poly.pdbx_seq_one_letter_code
_entity_poly.pdbx_strand_id
1 'polypeptide(L)'
;MITVSRFEVGKDKWAFNREEVMLTCRPGNALYVINPSTLVQYPLNDIAQKEVASGKTKAQPISVIQIDDPNNPGEKMSLAPFIERAEKLC
;
A
#
# COMPACT_ATOMS: atom_id res chain seq x y z
N MET A 1 -0.44 8.15 -10.46
CA MET A 1 0.39 7.03 -9.95
C MET A 1 1.79 7.53 -9.74
N ILE A 2 2.42 7.19 -8.61
CA ILE A 2 3.81 7.56 -8.29
C ILE A 2 4.55 6.34 -7.78
N THR A 3 5.86 6.30 -7.93
CA THR A 3 6.72 5.31 -7.27
C THR A 3 7.34 5.95 -6.03
N VAL A 4 7.32 5.22 -4.92
CA VAL A 4 8.00 5.61 -3.67
C VAL A 4 8.96 4.50 -3.27
N SER A 5 10.10 4.88 -2.69
CA SER A 5 11.11 3.92 -2.23
C SER A 5 11.36 4.03 -0.73
N ARG A 6 11.87 2.95 -0.16
CA ARG A 6 12.34 2.88 1.23
C ARG A 6 13.38 3.95 1.53
N PHE A 7 14.25 4.22 0.56
CA PHE A 7 15.29 5.25 0.69
C PHE A 7 14.67 6.65 0.82
N GLU A 8 13.71 6.99 -0.04
CA GLU A 8 13.04 8.30 -0.03
C GLU A 8 12.17 8.52 1.22
N VAL A 9 11.44 7.50 1.66
CA VAL A 9 10.51 7.59 2.80
C VAL A 9 11.24 7.46 4.15
N GLY A 10 12.36 6.76 4.16
CA GLY A 10 13.12 6.42 5.36
C GLY A 10 12.68 5.09 5.98
N LYS A 11 13.65 4.32 6.47
CA LYS A 11 13.45 2.97 7.03
C LYS A 11 12.42 2.94 8.16
N ASP A 12 12.40 3.95 9.02
CA ASP A 12 11.54 4.00 10.20
C ASP A 12 10.06 4.29 9.89
N LYS A 13 9.76 4.70 8.65
CA LYS A 13 8.40 4.94 8.16
C LYS A 13 7.99 3.94 7.06
N TRP A 14 8.89 3.02 6.72
CA TRP A 14 8.68 2.12 5.60
C TRP A 14 7.91 0.87 6.03
N ALA A 15 6.74 0.65 5.42
CA ALA A 15 5.83 -0.41 5.85
C ALA A 15 5.91 -1.72 5.04
N PHE A 16 6.76 -1.79 4.02
CA PHE A 16 6.71 -2.90 3.05
C PHE A 16 7.97 -3.77 3.04
N ASN A 17 7.82 -5.06 2.75
CA ASN A 17 8.92 -6.01 2.52
C ASN A 17 9.58 -5.89 1.13
N ARG A 18 9.41 -4.73 0.48
CA ARG A 18 9.94 -4.37 -0.83
C ARG A 18 10.74 -3.09 -0.70
N GLU A 19 11.70 -2.86 -1.58
CA GLU A 19 12.50 -1.63 -1.55
C GLU A 19 11.76 -0.44 -2.19
N GLU A 20 10.80 -0.70 -3.07
CA GLU A 20 9.94 0.31 -3.67
C GLU A 20 8.57 -0.26 -4.02
N VAL A 21 7.59 0.62 -4.13
CA VAL A 21 6.23 0.31 -4.57
C VAL A 21 5.64 1.46 -5.37
N MET A 22 4.63 1.18 -6.18
CA MET A 22 3.83 2.21 -6.84
C MET A 22 2.55 2.47 -6.05
N LEU A 23 2.21 3.74 -5.85
CA LEU A 23 0.96 4.19 -5.24
C LEU A 23 0.01 4.72 -6.32
N THR A 24 -1.26 4.37 -6.22
CA THR A 24 -2.30 4.91 -7.11
C THR A 24 -3.61 5.15 -6.38
N CYS A 25 -4.31 6.21 -6.80
CA CYS A 25 -5.73 6.41 -6.55
C CYS A 25 -6.51 6.00 -7.82
N ARG A 26 -7.64 5.32 -7.63
CA ARG A 26 -8.57 4.90 -8.68
C ARG A 26 -9.94 5.58 -8.48
N PRO A 27 -10.83 5.55 -9.49
CA PRO A 27 -12.17 6.13 -9.37
C PRO A 27 -12.89 5.70 -8.09
N GLY A 28 -13.53 6.66 -7.43
CA GLY A 28 -14.16 6.44 -6.13
C GLY A 28 -13.19 6.45 -4.95
N ASN A 29 -11.98 7.00 -5.10
CA ASN A 29 -10.94 7.06 -4.07
C ASN A 29 -10.45 5.69 -3.59
N ALA A 30 -10.45 4.68 -4.46
CA ALA A 30 -9.89 3.37 -4.15
C ALA A 30 -8.35 3.43 -4.25
N LEU A 31 -7.66 3.21 -3.13
CA LEU A 31 -6.21 3.38 -3.02
C LEU A 31 -5.51 2.01 -3.09
N TYR A 32 -4.43 1.93 -3.86
CA TYR A 32 -3.66 0.70 -4.02
C TYR A 32 -2.15 0.94 -3.95
N VAL A 33 -1.47 -0.06 -3.39
CA VAL A 33 -0.04 -0.32 -3.61
C VAL A 33 0.09 -1.32 -4.77
N ILE A 34 1.06 -1.14 -5.65
CA ILE A 34 1.38 -2.08 -6.73
C ILE A 34 2.86 -2.44 -6.66
N ASN A 35 3.17 -3.73 -6.75
CA ASN A 35 4.53 -4.21 -6.96
C ASN A 35 4.94 -3.92 -8.42
N PRO A 36 5.96 -3.08 -8.67
CA PRO A 36 6.32 -2.67 -10.04
C PRO A 36 6.83 -3.83 -10.91
N SER A 37 7.40 -4.88 -10.33
CA SER A 37 7.95 -6.01 -11.08
C SER A 37 6.90 -7.06 -11.46
N THR A 38 5.85 -7.23 -10.65
CA THR A 38 4.84 -8.29 -10.85
C THR A 38 3.46 -7.77 -11.19
N LEU A 39 3.24 -6.45 -11.03
CA LEU A 39 1.94 -5.78 -11.15
C LEU A 39 0.87 -6.28 -10.17
N VAL A 40 1.25 -7.09 -9.17
CA VAL A 40 0.35 -7.50 -8.09
C VAL A 40 -0.04 -6.25 -7.29
N GLN A 41 -1.32 -6.15 -6.97
CA GLN A 41 -1.92 -5.01 -6.33
C GLN A 41 -2.37 -5.37 -4.91
N TYR A 42 -2.34 -4.38 -4.03
CA TYR A 42 -2.71 -4.52 -2.63
C TYR A 42 -3.58 -3.33 -2.20
N PRO A 43 -4.81 -3.55 -1.70
CA PRO A 43 -5.72 -2.46 -1.34
C PRO A 43 -5.23 -1.75 -0.07
N LEU A 44 -5.27 -0.41 -0.06
CA LEU A 44 -4.83 0.42 1.07
C LEU A 44 -5.98 0.95 1.94
N ASN A 45 -7.21 0.96 1.44
CA ASN A 45 -8.36 1.47 2.16
C ASN A 45 -9.61 0.60 1.95
N ASP A 46 -10.64 0.85 2.74
CA ASP A 46 -11.89 0.09 2.72
C ASP A 46 -12.58 0.08 1.35
N ILE A 47 -12.44 1.16 0.58
CA ILE A 47 -13.01 1.26 -0.76
C ILE A 47 -12.32 0.24 -1.68
N ALA A 48 -10.99 0.26 -1.73
CA ALA A 48 -10.23 -0.72 -2.50
C ALA A 48 -10.50 -2.16 -2.02
N GLN A 49 -10.64 -2.40 -0.72
CA GLN A 49 -11.02 -3.71 -0.19
C GLN A 49 -12.39 -4.17 -0.68
N LYS A 50 -13.39 -3.27 -0.72
CA LYS A 50 -14.73 -3.56 -1.28
C LYS A 50 -14.69 -3.86 -2.77
N GLU A 51 -13.84 -3.18 -3.55
CA GLU A 51 -13.65 -3.50 -4.96
C GLU A 51 -13.08 -4.91 -5.16
N VAL A 52 -12.19 -5.35 -4.27
CA VAL A 52 -11.62 -6.70 -4.30
C VAL A 52 -12.67 -7.73 -3.89
N ALA A 53 -13.39 -7.49 -2.79
CA ALA A 53 -14.42 -8.39 -2.30
C ALA A 53 -15.60 -8.56 -3.27
N SER A 54 -15.94 -7.52 -4.03
CA SER A 54 -16.97 -7.57 -5.08
C SER A 54 -16.48 -8.15 -6.41
N GLY A 55 -15.19 -8.48 -6.53
CA GLY A 55 -14.59 -9.02 -7.75
C GLY A 55 -14.34 -7.98 -8.85
N LYS A 56 -14.56 -6.68 -8.59
CA LYS A 56 -14.26 -5.57 -9.51
C LYS A 56 -12.76 -5.49 -9.82
N THR A 57 -11.91 -5.80 -8.84
CA THR A 57 -10.44 -5.80 -8.98
C THR A 57 -9.85 -7.09 -8.42
N LYS A 58 -8.87 -7.68 -9.12
CA LYS A 58 -8.02 -8.75 -8.57
C LYS A 58 -6.83 -8.14 -7.81
N ALA A 59 -6.72 -8.43 -6.52
CA ALA A 59 -5.63 -7.97 -5.66
C ALA A 59 -5.35 -8.99 -4.55
N GLN A 60 -4.21 -8.86 -3.89
CA GLN A 60 -3.85 -9.63 -2.70
C GLN A 60 -4.00 -8.76 -1.43
N PRO A 61 -4.17 -9.36 -0.24
CA PRO A 61 -4.19 -8.61 1.01
C PRO A 61 -2.89 -7.83 1.24
N ILE A 62 -2.98 -6.60 1.76
CA ILE A 62 -1.81 -5.77 2.07
C ILE A 62 -0.87 -6.43 3.09
N SER A 63 -1.42 -7.28 3.97
CA SER A 63 -0.68 -8.05 4.97
C SER A 63 0.39 -8.99 4.38
N VAL A 64 0.30 -9.33 3.08
CA VAL A 64 1.34 -10.11 2.37
C VAL A 64 2.66 -9.34 2.26
N ILE A 65 2.59 -8.01 2.15
CA ILE A 65 3.77 -7.16 2.00
C ILE A 65 4.02 -6.25 3.20
N GLN A 66 3.03 -6.07 4.09
CA GLN A 66 3.16 -5.23 5.27
C GLN A 66 4.01 -5.91 6.35
N ILE A 67 5.07 -5.24 6.78
CA ILE A 67 6.00 -5.76 7.79
C ILE A 67 5.53 -5.46 9.21
N ASP A 68 6.01 -6.25 10.16
CA ASP A 68 5.84 -5.98 11.60
C ASP A 68 6.60 -4.71 12.00
N ASP A 69 6.07 -3.97 12.97
CA ASP A 69 6.73 -2.81 13.54
C ASP A 69 7.79 -3.27 14.56
N PRO A 70 9.09 -3.04 14.30
CA PRO A 70 10.14 -3.45 15.22
C PRO A 70 10.12 -2.71 16.56
N ASN A 71 9.46 -1.54 16.63
CA ASN A 71 9.34 -0.73 17.83
C ASN A 71 8.07 -1.07 18.64
N ASN A 72 7.08 -1.70 18.01
CA ASN A 72 5.80 -2.06 18.63
C ASN A 72 5.51 -3.56 18.39
N PRO A 73 6.04 -4.46 19.22
CA PRO A 73 5.88 -5.91 19.04
C PRO A 73 4.41 -6.32 18.96
N GLY A 74 4.06 -7.07 17.91
CA GLY A 74 2.69 -7.53 17.65
C GLY A 74 1.88 -6.58 16.76
N GLU A 75 2.39 -5.39 16.45
CA GLU A 75 1.78 -4.45 15.52
C GLU A 75 2.45 -4.48 14.15
N LYS A 76 1.70 -4.05 13.13
CA LYS A 76 2.23 -3.85 11.76
C LYS A 76 2.66 -2.40 11.58
N MET A 77 3.67 -2.17 10.76
CA MET A 77 4.08 -0.82 10.39
C MET A 77 2.92 -0.01 9.84
N SER A 78 2.81 1.25 10.27
CA SER A 78 1.72 2.14 9.86
C SER A 78 1.70 2.37 8.34
N LEU A 79 0.52 2.25 7.75
CA LEU A 79 0.28 2.57 6.34
C LEU A 79 -0.04 4.06 6.11
N ALA A 80 -0.21 4.84 7.18
CA ALA A 80 -0.67 6.23 7.08
C ALA A 80 0.15 7.09 6.11
N PRO A 81 1.50 7.07 6.11
CA PRO A 81 2.29 7.87 5.18
C PRO A 81 2.03 7.52 3.70
N PHE A 82 1.64 6.28 3.41
CA PHE A 82 1.37 5.79 2.06
C PHE A 82 -0.06 6.09 1.64
N ILE A 83 -1.01 5.99 2.57
CA ILE A 83 -2.40 6.39 2.37
C ILE A 83 -2.46 7.88 2.06
N GLU A 84 -1.88 8.74 2.90
CA GLU A 84 -1.85 10.20 2.68
C GLU A 84 -1.23 10.60 1.34
N ARG A 85 -0.18 9.90 0.90
CA ARG A 85 0.45 10.13 -0.40
C ARG A 85 -0.44 9.66 -1.55
N ALA A 86 -1.10 8.50 -1.41
CA ALA A 86 -1.99 7.95 -2.42
C ALA A 86 -3.28 8.79 -2.58
N GLU A 87 -3.81 9.34 -1.48
CA GLU A 87 -4.97 10.23 -1.48
C GLU A 87 -4.72 11.51 -2.29
N LYS A 88 -3.50 12.06 -2.25
CA LYS A 88 -3.09 13.23 -3.05
C LYS A 88 -2.98 12.95 -4.56
N LEU A 89 -3.18 11.71 -4.98
CA LEU A 89 -3.24 11.32 -6.40
C LEU A 89 -4.68 11.27 -6.92
N CYS A 90 -5.65 11.39 -6.02
CA CYS A 90 -6.99 11.84 -6.34
C CYS A 90 -6.95 13.38 -6.43
#